data_AF-W6SDL9-F1
#
_entry.id   AF-W6SDL9-F1
#
_cell.length_a   1.000
_cell.length_b   1.000
_cell.length_c   1.000
_cell.angle_alpha   90.00
_cell.angle_beta   90.00
_cell.angle_gamma   90.00
#
_symmetry.space_group_name_H-M   'P 1'
#
loop_
_entity.id
_entity.type
_entity.pdbx_description
1 polymer ?
#
loop_
_entity_poly.entity_id
_entity_poly.type
_entity_poly.pdbx_seq_one_letter_code
_entity_poly.pdbx_strand_id
1 'polypeptide(L)'
;METYSKSLLELEELHDSKIMFSSYFLRKGKKETSIDDGTFNDLMLDNIFFKFFCPYFKTSLGEQILYNNLRNPIFNKDELLSKRKKLNALDSSPEKSSLLNYLNSIGTLKYYNFSDILFKPLKTSTLVTVVALISFIITLLTIILSFKSISALFLLAIPLLIYPYISGVFFDSINSEILILRYLSKVVSNAKYISNLDIPEFSVELSTLKNLYN
;
A
#
# COMPACT_ATOMS: atom_id res chain seq x y z
N MET A 1 23.98 14.29 21.25
CA MET A 1 23.92 14.22 19.77
C MET A 1 23.03 13.08 19.29
N GLU A 2 23.16 11.87 19.85
CA GLU A 2 22.33 10.69 19.51
C GLU A 2 20.81 10.88 19.68
N THR A 3 20.38 11.59 20.73
CA THR A 3 18.95 11.87 20.98
C THR A 3 18.37 12.87 19.98
N TYR A 4 19.20 13.79 19.48
CA TYR A 4 18.83 14.78 18.47
C TYR A 4 18.77 14.15 17.08
N SER A 5 19.72 13.25 16.74
CA SER A 5 19.64 12.51 15.48
C SER A 5 18.45 11.56 15.44
N LYS A 6 18.11 10.92 16.57
CA LYS A 6 16.93 10.03 16.65
C LYS A 6 15.61 10.79 16.54
N SER A 7 15.50 11.95 17.18
CA SER A 7 14.30 12.80 17.07
C SER A 7 14.17 13.46 15.70
N LEU A 8 15.29 13.83 15.05
CA LEU A 8 15.27 14.28 13.66
C LEU A 8 14.86 13.16 12.69
N LEU A 9 15.33 11.93 12.89
CA LEU A 9 14.91 10.77 12.09
C LEU A 9 13.42 10.45 12.30
N GLU A 10 12.93 10.50 13.55
CA GLU A 10 11.51 10.35 13.86
C GLU A 10 10.65 11.46 13.23
N LEU A 11 11.16 12.70 13.18
CA LEU A 11 10.49 13.85 12.54
C LEU A 11 10.49 13.75 11.01
N GLU A 12 11.58 13.25 10.41
CA GLU A 12 11.71 13.04 8.97
C GLU A 12 10.82 11.87 8.50
N GLU A 13 10.79 10.77 9.27
CA GLU A 13 9.82 9.68 9.09
C GLU A 13 8.37 10.18 9.26
N LEU A 14 8.12 11.06 10.24
CA LEU A 14 6.80 11.69 10.42
C LEU A 14 6.40 12.58 9.23
N HIS A 15 7.36 13.31 8.66
CA HIS A 15 7.16 14.23 7.56
C HIS A 15 6.87 13.48 6.24
N ASP A 16 7.64 12.44 5.92
CA ASP A 16 7.39 11.60 4.75
C ASP A 16 6.06 10.84 4.88
N SER A 17 5.76 10.38 6.09
CA SER A 17 4.47 9.81 6.46
C SER A 17 3.32 10.81 6.28
N LYS A 18 3.48 12.08 6.68
CA LYS A 18 2.47 13.14 6.51
C LYS A 18 2.14 13.41 5.04
N ILE A 19 3.12 13.40 4.14
CA ILE A 19 2.91 13.53 2.68
C ILE A 19 2.09 12.35 2.14
N MET A 20 2.33 11.15 2.66
CA MET A 20 1.58 9.95 2.31
C MET A 20 0.11 10.02 2.75
N PHE A 21 -0.17 10.36 4.01
CA PHE A 21 -1.53 10.42 4.54
C PHE A 21 -2.35 11.61 4.01
N SER A 22 -1.68 12.73 3.75
CA SER A 22 -2.31 13.90 3.13
C SER A 22 -2.65 13.70 1.65
N SER A 23 -2.04 12.74 0.94
CA SER A 23 -2.29 12.56 -0.49
C SER A 23 -3.73 12.11 -0.82
N TYR A 24 -4.34 11.27 0.02
CA TYR A 24 -5.75 10.91 -0.09
C TYR A 24 -6.65 12.13 0.13
N PHE A 25 -6.30 12.94 1.13
CA PHE A 25 -7.00 14.18 1.47
C PHE A 25 -6.89 15.23 0.34
N LEU A 26 -5.69 15.46 -0.19
CA LEU A 26 -5.41 16.42 -1.26
C LEU A 26 -6.10 16.05 -2.58
N ARG A 27 -6.29 14.75 -2.85
CA ARG A 27 -6.89 14.26 -4.11
C ARG A 27 -8.41 14.10 -4.05
N LYS A 28 -9.05 14.03 -2.89
CA LYS A 28 -10.54 14.03 -2.75
C LYS A 28 -11.17 15.40 -3.09
N GLY A 29 -10.40 16.29 -3.71
CA GLY A 29 -10.63 17.72 -3.78
C GLY A 29 -10.25 18.35 -2.45
N LYS A 30 -9.60 19.51 -2.46
CA LYS A 30 -9.51 20.40 -1.30
C LYS A 30 -10.94 20.81 -0.89
N LYS A 31 -11.71 19.89 -0.30
CA LYS A 31 -12.81 20.29 0.55
C LYS A 31 -12.16 21.07 1.68
N GLU A 32 -12.71 22.25 1.96
CA GLU A 32 -12.34 23.04 3.13
C GLU A 32 -12.25 22.09 4.31
N THR A 33 -11.04 21.94 4.88
CA THR A 33 -10.89 21.15 6.09
C THR A 33 -11.74 21.82 7.15
N SER A 34 -12.47 21.02 7.94
CA SER A 34 -13.24 21.59 9.03
C SER A 34 -12.34 22.16 10.14
N ILE A 35 -11.09 21.71 10.21
CA ILE A 35 -10.02 22.26 11.04
C ILE A 35 -8.95 22.85 10.12
N ASP A 36 -8.64 24.14 10.25
CA ASP A 36 -7.56 24.78 9.49
C ASP A 36 -6.17 24.24 9.88
N ASP A 37 -5.18 24.45 9.01
CA ASP A 37 -3.82 23.95 9.23
C ASP A 37 -3.15 24.52 10.49
N GLY A 38 -3.44 25.78 10.86
CA GLY A 38 -2.90 26.42 12.05
C GLY A 38 -3.41 25.72 13.31
N THR A 39 -4.73 25.62 13.44
CA THR A 39 -5.38 24.91 14.56
C THR A 39 -4.95 23.44 14.63
N PHE A 40 -4.83 22.76 13.49
CA PHE A 40 -4.40 21.36 13.46
C PHE A 40 -2.97 21.17 13.98
N ASN A 41 -2.09 22.11 13.65
CA ASN A 41 -0.70 22.10 14.10
C ASN A 41 -0.58 22.51 15.58
N ASP A 42 -1.33 23.52 16.02
CA ASP A 42 -1.35 23.98 17.42
C ASP A 42 -1.80 22.87 18.38
N LEU A 43 -2.76 22.05 17.95
CA LEU A 43 -3.23 20.87 18.67
C LEU A 43 -2.31 19.64 18.52
N MET A 44 -1.21 19.76 17.76
CA MET A 44 -0.25 18.70 17.48
C MET A 44 -0.93 17.39 17.01
N LEU A 45 -1.99 17.49 16.20
CA LEU A 45 -2.83 16.34 15.83
C LEU A 45 -2.06 15.30 14.97
N ASP A 46 -1.03 15.73 14.24
CA ASP A 46 -0.10 14.82 13.56
C ASP A 46 0.59 13.88 14.57
N ASN A 47 1.17 14.43 15.63
CA ASN A 47 1.87 13.65 16.65
C ASN A 47 0.92 12.69 17.36
N ILE A 48 -0.31 13.13 17.63
CA ILE A 48 -1.33 12.29 18.25
C ILE A 48 -1.67 11.11 17.33
N PHE A 49 -1.91 11.38 16.05
CA PHE A 49 -2.19 10.35 15.06
C PHE A 49 -1.06 9.32 14.98
N PHE A 50 0.18 9.76 14.75
CA PHE A 50 1.29 8.86 14.52
C PHE A 50 1.69 8.05 15.75
N LYS A 51 1.59 8.64 16.94
CA LYS A 51 2.03 7.99 18.18
C LYS A 51 0.96 7.10 18.80
N PHE A 52 -0.30 7.52 18.77
CA PHE A 52 -1.37 6.86 19.51
C PHE A 52 -2.36 6.09 18.64
N PHE A 53 -2.53 6.45 17.37
CA PHE A 53 -3.54 5.83 16.52
C PHE A 53 -2.90 4.91 15.47
N CYS A 54 -1.95 5.42 14.69
CA CYS A 54 -1.32 4.70 13.58
C CYS A 54 -0.83 3.28 13.94
N PRO A 55 -0.17 3.01 15.09
CA PRO A 55 0.35 1.67 15.42
C PRO A 55 -0.72 0.59 15.56
N TYR A 56 -1.99 0.98 15.79
CA TYR A 56 -3.09 0.06 16.03
C TYR A 56 -3.88 -0.27 14.76
N PHE A 57 -3.66 0.44 13.66
CA PHE A 57 -4.37 0.19 12.41
C PHE A 57 -3.89 -1.09 11.73
N LYS A 58 -4.84 -1.76 11.09
CA LYS A 58 -4.59 -3.02 10.36
C LYS A 58 -4.38 -2.82 8.88
N THR A 59 -4.79 -1.67 8.34
CA THR A 59 -4.73 -1.36 6.91
C THR A 59 -4.30 0.08 6.67
N SER A 60 -3.47 0.31 5.64
CA SER A 60 -3.05 1.67 5.29
C SER A 60 -4.14 2.55 4.70
N LEU A 61 -5.15 1.95 4.07
CA LEU A 61 -6.36 2.69 3.72
C LEU A 61 -7.12 3.16 4.98
N GLY A 62 -7.19 2.32 6.02
CA GLY A 62 -7.80 2.69 7.29
C GLY A 62 -7.06 3.83 7.99
N GLU A 63 -5.72 3.81 7.97
CA GLU A 63 -4.88 4.90 8.48
C GLU A 63 -5.22 6.24 7.79
N GLN A 64 -5.28 6.24 6.45
CA GLN A 64 -5.64 7.43 5.65
C GLN A 64 -7.05 7.95 5.93
N ILE A 65 -8.03 7.04 6.06
CA ILE A 65 -9.41 7.40 6.41
C ILE A 65 -9.47 8.03 7.80
N LEU A 66 -8.77 7.47 8.80
CA LEU A 66 -8.74 8.07 10.14
C LEU A 66 -8.08 9.44 10.12
N TYR A 67 -6.94 9.58 9.45
CA TYR A 67 -6.27 10.87 9.33
C TYR A 67 -7.20 11.92 8.70
N ASN A 68 -7.95 11.54 7.66
CA ASN A 68 -8.99 12.38 7.07
C ASN A 68 -10.11 12.74 8.06
N ASN A 69 -10.55 11.80 8.90
CA ASN A 69 -11.59 12.04 9.91
C ASN A 69 -11.09 12.96 11.03
N LEU A 70 -9.80 12.94 11.36
CA LEU A 70 -9.19 13.91 12.30
C LEU A 70 -9.21 15.32 11.74
N ARG A 71 -8.95 15.47 10.44
CA ARG A 71 -9.01 16.76 9.72
C ARG A 71 -10.43 17.27 9.52
N ASN A 72 -11.40 16.35 9.46
CA ASN A 72 -12.80 16.63 9.16
C ASN A 72 -13.71 15.88 10.14
N PRO A 73 -13.70 16.26 11.43
CA PRO A 73 -14.56 15.62 12.40
C PRO A 73 -16.02 15.88 12.07
N ILE A 74 -16.87 14.93 12.46
CA ILE A 74 -18.32 15.04 12.26
C ILE A 74 -18.86 15.93 13.37
N PHE A 75 -19.50 17.05 13.02
CA PHE A 75 -20.12 17.94 14.01
C PHE A 75 -21.61 17.63 14.24
N ASN A 76 -22.24 16.89 13.32
CA ASN A 76 -23.63 16.49 13.47
C ASN A 76 -23.77 15.41 14.56
N LYS A 77 -24.53 15.72 15.60
CA LYS A 77 -24.75 14.84 16.76
C LYS A 77 -25.44 13.54 16.39
N ASP A 78 -26.45 13.59 15.54
CA ASP A 78 -27.22 12.40 15.16
C ASP A 78 -26.39 11.44 14.30
N GLU A 79 -25.58 11.99 13.38
CA GLU A 79 -24.62 11.21 12.60
C GLU A 79 -23.58 10.54 13.52
N LEU A 80 -22.99 11.28 14.45
CA LEU A 80 -22.04 10.74 15.44
C LEU A 80 -22.66 9.61 16.27
N LEU A 81 -23.89 9.81 16.77
CA LEU A 81 -24.59 8.81 17.56
C LEU A 81 -24.90 7.56 16.73
N SER A 82 -25.29 7.71 15.47
CA SER A 82 -25.52 6.59 14.56
C SER A 82 -24.25 5.75 14.34
N LYS A 83 -23.10 6.41 14.10
CA LYS A 83 -21.80 5.73 13.94
C LYS A 83 -21.39 5.01 15.23
N ARG A 84 -21.57 5.66 16.38
CA ARG A 84 -21.28 5.05 17.69
C ARG A 84 -22.11 3.80 17.95
N LYS A 85 -23.40 3.82 17.60
CA LYS A 85 -24.28 2.63 17.71
C LYS A 85 -23.77 1.49 16.85
N LYS A 86 -23.41 1.75 15.59
CA LYS A 86 -22.81 0.73 14.70
C LYS A 86 -21.51 0.14 15.26
N LEU A 87 -20.64 0.99 15.80
CA LEU A 87 -19.37 0.54 16.41
C LEU A 87 -19.61 -0.34 17.65
N ASN A 88 -20.52 0.05 18.55
CA ASN A 88 -20.85 -0.74 19.73
C ASN A 88 -21.45 -2.10 19.36
N ALA A 89 -22.26 -2.15 18.30
CA ALA A 89 -22.82 -3.39 17.78
C ALA A 89 -21.73 -4.29 17.17
N LEU A 90 -20.80 -3.72 16.40
CA LEU A 90 -19.63 -4.44 15.89
C LEU A 90 -18.76 -4.99 17.03
N ASP A 91 -18.58 -4.21 18.10
CA ASP A 91 -17.81 -4.64 19.28
C ASP A 91 -18.41 -5.86 19.97
N SER A 92 -19.73 -6.02 19.86
CA SER A 92 -20.50 -7.13 20.44
C SER A 92 -20.72 -8.30 19.46
N SER A 93 -20.38 -8.12 18.19
CA SER A 93 -20.61 -9.13 17.14
C SER A 93 -19.60 -10.29 17.23
N PRO A 94 -20.05 -11.55 17.09
CA PRO A 94 -19.15 -12.70 17.03
C PRO A 94 -18.20 -12.64 15.81
N GLU A 95 -18.60 -11.94 14.75
CA GLU A 95 -17.84 -11.84 13.51
C GLU A 95 -16.70 -10.82 13.54
N LYS A 96 -16.61 -10.01 14.60
CA LYS A 96 -15.53 -9.04 14.79
C LYS A 96 -14.15 -9.69 14.67
N SER A 97 -13.98 -10.88 15.25
CA SER A 97 -12.72 -11.62 15.17
C SER A 97 -12.35 -11.97 13.73
N SER A 98 -13.33 -12.48 12.96
CA SER A 98 -13.17 -12.79 11.53
C SER A 98 -12.84 -11.54 10.72
N LEU A 99 -13.55 -10.44 10.96
CA LEU A 99 -13.28 -9.14 10.33
C LEU A 99 -11.84 -8.67 10.62
N LEU A 100 -11.41 -8.70 11.87
CA LEU A 100 -10.06 -8.32 12.26
C LEU A 100 -9.00 -9.21 11.62
N ASN A 101 -9.25 -10.51 11.48
CA ASN A 101 -8.34 -11.42 10.79
C ASN A 101 -8.20 -11.08 9.30
N TYR A 102 -9.31 -10.79 8.61
CA TYR A 102 -9.26 -10.37 7.21
C TYR A 102 -8.52 -9.04 7.06
N LEU A 103 -8.80 -8.05 7.91
CA LEU A 103 -8.09 -6.77 7.91
C LEU A 103 -6.60 -6.91 8.23
N ASN A 104 -6.22 -7.78 9.18
CA ASN A 104 -4.83 -8.10 9.49
C ASN A 104 -4.10 -8.72 8.29
N SER A 105 -4.78 -9.57 7.52
CA SER A 105 -4.16 -10.24 6.36
C SER A 105 -3.85 -9.26 5.21
N ILE A 106 -4.65 -8.20 5.07
CA ILE A 106 -4.39 -7.06 4.17
C ILE A 106 -3.07 -6.38 4.61
N GLY A 107 -3.00 -5.98 5.87
CA GLY A 107 -1.80 -5.37 6.47
C GLY A 107 -1.59 -3.91 6.05
N THR A 108 -0.42 -3.36 6.35
CA THR A 108 -0.08 -1.96 6.08
C THR A 108 1.07 -1.84 5.08
N LEU A 109 1.06 -0.75 4.32
CA LEU A 109 2.08 -0.40 3.33
C LEU A 109 3.25 0.41 3.93
N LYS A 110 3.14 0.82 5.21
CA LYS A 110 4.09 1.63 5.99
C LYS A 110 4.56 2.94 5.33
N TYR A 111 5.26 2.85 4.20
CA TYR A 111 5.94 3.94 3.50
C TYR A 111 5.49 4.14 2.05
N TYR A 112 4.55 3.32 1.54
CA TYR A 112 4.09 3.44 0.16
C TYR A 112 2.73 4.13 0.04
N ASN A 113 2.72 5.22 -0.71
CA ASN A 113 1.57 6.09 -0.85
C ASN A 113 0.47 5.44 -1.71
N PHE A 114 -0.71 5.18 -1.14
CA PHE A 114 -1.81 4.50 -1.84
C PHE A 114 -2.31 5.27 -3.07
N SER A 115 -2.15 6.58 -3.10
CA SER A 115 -2.56 7.36 -4.28
C SER A 115 -1.60 7.22 -5.46
N ASP A 116 -0.31 7.00 -5.21
CA ASP A 116 0.66 6.72 -6.28
C ASP A 116 0.40 5.35 -6.93
N ILE A 117 -0.27 4.44 -6.20
CA ILE A 117 -0.66 3.09 -6.65
C ILE A 117 -1.66 3.12 -7.82
N LEU A 118 -2.66 4.01 -7.77
CA LEU A 118 -3.76 3.99 -8.73
C LEU A 118 -3.44 4.72 -10.04
N PHE A 119 -2.48 5.65 -10.00
CA PHE A 119 -2.27 6.62 -11.09
C PHE A 119 -0.88 6.61 -11.69
N LYS A 120 0.09 5.89 -11.11
CA LYS A 120 1.43 5.78 -11.70
C LYS A 120 1.47 4.66 -12.73
N PRO A 121 1.90 4.91 -13.97
CA PRO A 121 2.08 3.84 -14.95
C PRO A 121 3.18 2.89 -14.47
N LEU A 122 2.98 1.60 -14.73
CA LEU A 122 3.98 0.57 -14.44
C LEU A 122 5.28 0.89 -15.19
N LYS A 123 6.40 0.83 -14.48
CA LYS A 123 7.71 0.99 -15.12
C LYS A 123 7.94 -0.18 -16.07
N THR A 124 8.31 0.16 -17.30
CA THR A 124 8.81 -0.79 -18.29
C THR A 124 10.23 -0.40 -18.66
N SER A 125 11.09 -1.39 -18.92
CA SER A 125 12.45 -1.15 -19.36
C SER A 125 12.69 -1.86 -20.68
N THR A 126 12.78 -1.05 -21.75
CA THR A 126 13.17 -1.53 -23.08
C THR A 126 14.56 -2.13 -23.05
N LEU A 127 15.47 -1.62 -22.22
CA LEU A 127 16.82 -2.16 -22.05
C LEU A 127 16.80 -3.60 -21.52
N VAL A 128 16.00 -3.90 -20.50
CA VAL A 128 15.88 -5.28 -19.99
C VAL A 128 15.34 -6.21 -21.06
N THR A 129 14.32 -5.77 -21.82
CA THR A 129 13.74 -6.57 -22.91
C THR A 129 14.76 -6.84 -24.02
N VAL A 130 15.52 -5.82 -24.44
CA VAL A 130 16.55 -5.95 -25.48
C VAL A 130 17.69 -6.86 -25.00
N VAL A 131 18.18 -6.67 -23.77
CA VAL A 131 19.22 -7.53 -23.18
C VAL A 131 18.74 -8.97 -23.06
N ALA A 132 17.48 -9.20 -22.65
CA ALA A 132 16.90 -10.54 -22.59
C ALA A 132 16.88 -11.22 -23.97
N LEU A 133 16.48 -10.50 -25.02
CA LEU A 133 16.48 -10.99 -26.40
C LEU A 133 17.90 -11.33 -26.88
N ILE A 134 18.87 -10.44 -26.63
CA ILE A 134 20.28 -10.67 -26.99
C ILE A 134 20.84 -11.88 -26.23
N SER A 135 20.59 -11.99 -24.92
CA SER A 135 21.00 -13.12 -24.11
C SER A 135 20.39 -14.43 -24.59
N PHE A 136 19.12 -14.41 -25.02
CA PHE A 136 18.46 -15.57 -25.63
C PHE A 136 19.15 -16.01 -26.92
N ILE A 137 19.43 -15.07 -27.83
CA ILE A 137 20.12 -15.35 -29.11
C ILE A 137 21.53 -15.91 -28.86
N ILE A 138 22.31 -15.31 -27.95
CA ILE A 138 23.66 -15.77 -27.61
C ILE A 138 23.60 -17.19 -27.04
N THR A 139 22.66 -17.47 -26.13
CA THR A 139 22.48 -18.81 -25.55
C THR A 139 22.19 -19.85 -26.64
N LEU A 140 21.32 -19.52 -27.59
CA LEU A 140 20.95 -20.39 -28.71
C LEU A 140 22.15 -20.64 -29.64
N LEU A 141 22.93 -19.60 -29.95
CA LEU A 141 24.16 -19.70 -30.75
C LEU A 141 25.21 -20.57 -30.04
N THR A 142 25.39 -20.42 -28.73
CA THR A 142 26.33 -21.24 -27.96
C THR A 142 25.98 -22.71 -27.96
N ILE A 143 24.69 -23.05 -27.85
CA ILE A 143 24.24 -24.45 -27.90
C ILE A 143 24.60 -25.05 -29.26
N ILE A 144 24.34 -24.34 -30.37
CA ILE A 144 24.68 -24.80 -31.73
C ILE A 144 26.19 -24.98 -31.89
N LEU A 145 27.00 -24.02 -31.45
CA LEU A 145 28.46 -24.09 -31.58
C LEU A 145 29.08 -25.16 -30.68
N SER A 146 28.43 -25.51 -29.56
CA SER A 146 28.91 -26.55 -28.64
C SER A 146 28.93 -27.94 -29.26
N PHE A 147 28.12 -28.21 -30.30
CA PHE A 147 28.21 -29.44 -31.08
C PHE A 147 29.52 -29.57 -31.87
N LYS A 148 30.17 -28.44 -32.20
CA LYS A 148 31.43 -28.42 -32.95
C LYS A 148 32.65 -28.30 -32.04
N SER A 149 32.54 -27.55 -30.95
CA SER A 149 33.64 -27.33 -30.01
C SER A 149 33.11 -27.08 -28.61
N ILE A 150 33.52 -27.91 -27.65
CA ILE A 150 33.09 -27.81 -26.25
C ILE A 150 33.50 -26.49 -25.59
N SER A 151 34.58 -25.85 -26.07
CA SER A 151 35.04 -24.54 -25.61
C SER A 151 34.05 -23.41 -25.92
N ALA A 152 33.08 -23.61 -26.83
CA ALA A 152 32.02 -22.65 -27.07
C ALA A 152 31.09 -22.46 -25.87
N LEU A 153 31.09 -23.38 -24.89
CA LEU A 153 30.34 -23.22 -23.64
C LEU A 153 30.81 -22.03 -22.80
N PHE A 154 32.07 -21.59 -22.94
CA PHE A 154 32.58 -20.41 -22.20
C PHE A 154 31.82 -19.12 -22.55
N LEU A 155 31.23 -19.03 -23.75
CA LEU A 155 30.41 -17.89 -24.16
C LEU A 155 29.10 -17.77 -23.34
N LEU A 156 28.64 -18.84 -22.67
CA LEU A 156 27.48 -18.77 -21.77
C LEU A 156 27.74 -17.92 -20.52
N ALA A 157 29.00 -17.68 -20.17
CA ALA A 157 29.34 -16.80 -19.06
C ALA A 157 28.78 -15.38 -19.26
N ILE A 158 28.69 -14.91 -20.50
CA ILE A 158 28.21 -13.57 -20.85
C ILE A 158 26.73 -13.36 -20.46
N PRO A 159 25.76 -14.16 -20.98
CA PRO A 159 24.36 -14.01 -20.58
C PRO A 159 24.13 -14.36 -19.10
N LEU A 160 24.90 -15.29 -18.52
CA LEU A 160 24.76 -15.66 -17.12
C LEU A 160 25.19 -14.55 -16.14
N LEU A 161 26.11 -13.67 -16.55
CA LEU A 161 26.55 -12.55 -15.71
C LEU A 161 25.76 -11.26 -15.99
N ILE A 162 25.56 -10.93 -17.26
CA ILE A 162 25.03 -9.62 -17.66
C ILE A 162 23.52 -9.52 -17.45
N TYR A 163 22.76 -10.56 -17.82
CA TYR A 163 21.30 -10.50 -17.73
C TYR A 163 20.80 -10.44 -16.28
N PRO A 164 21.25 -11.30 -15.35
CA PRO A 164 20.81 -11.21 -13.95
C PRO A 164 21.17 -9.89 -13.29
N TYR A 165 22.30 -9.30 -13.65
CA TYR A 165 22.69 -7.98 -13.13
C TYR A 165 21.71 -6.88 -13.59
N ILE A 166 21.48 -6.75 -14.90
CA ILE A 166 20.59 -5.71 -15.46
C ILE A 166 19.14 -5.95 -15.02
N SER A 167 18.68 -7.20 -15.05
CA SER A 167 17.34 -7.57 -14.59
C SER A 167 17.18 -7.34 -13.09
N GLY A 168 18.21 -7.59 -12.28
CA GLY A 168 18.19 -7.36 -10.83
C GLY A 168 18.01 -5.89 -10.48
N VAL A 169 18.84 -5.02 -11.09
CA VAL A 169 18.72 -3.56 -10.91
C VAL A 169 17.32 -3.06 -11.32
N PHE A 170 16.77 -3.57 -12.42
CA PHE A 170 15.41 -3.23 -12.83
C PHE A 170 14.37 -3.78 -11.85
N PHE A 171 14.51 -5.02 -11.40
CA PHE A 171 13.60 -5.65 -10.44
C PHE A 171 13.55 -4.87 -9.12
N ASP A 172 14.70 -4.43 -8.60
CA ASP A 172 14.79 -3.57 -7.43
C ASP A 172 14.05 -2.23 -7.66
N SER A 173 14.15 -1.68 -8.88
CA SER A 173 13.49 -0.43 -9.25
C SER A 173 11.96 -0.52 -9.34
N ILE A 174 11.40 -1.72 -9.56
CA ILE A 174 9.96 -2.02 -9.63
C ILE A 174 9.44 -2.74 -8.38
N ASN A 175 10.31 -3.13 -7.45
CA ASN A 175 9.93 -3.90 -6.26
C ASN A 175 8.84 -3.19 -5.43
N SER A 176 8.91 -1.86 -5.36
CA SER A 176 7.86 -1.03 -4.76
C SER A 176 6.51 -1.20 -5.45
N GLU A 177 6.46 -1.21 -6.78
CA GLU A 177 5.25 -1.40 -7.59
C GLU A 177 4.68 -2.83 -7.41
N ILE A 178 5.53 -3.85 -7.31
CA ILE A 178 5.12 -5.23 -7.03
C ILE A 178 4.51 -5.37 -5.63
N LEU A 179 5.15 -4.77 -4.62
CA LEU A 179 4.66 -4.76 -3.24
C LEU A 179 3.26 -4.13 -3.17
N ILE A 180 3.08 -3.03 -3.90
CA ILE A 180 1.82 -2.31 -4.09
C ILE A 180 0.75 -3.20 -4.75
N LEU A 181 1.07 -3.87 -5.87
CA LEU A 181 0.14 -4.78 -6.55
C LEU A 181 -0.28 -5.94 -5.65
N ARG A 182 0.66 -6.48 -4.86
CA ARG A 182 0.38 -7.52 -3.87
C ARG A 182 -0.57 -6.99 -2.79
N TYR A 183 -0.41 -5.76 -2.34
CA TYR A 183 -1.34 -5.13 -1.40
C TYR A 183 -2.75 -5.01 -1.98
N LEU A 184 -2.89 -4.48 -3.21
CA LEU A 184 -4.19 -4.40 -3.88
C LEU A 184 -4.85 -5.76 -4.03
N SER A 185 -4.08 -6.77 -4.45
CA SER A 185 -4.56 -8.15 -4.57
C SER A 185 -5.12 -8.67 -3.24
N LYS A 186 -4.45 -8.38 -2.12
CA LYS A 186 -4.95 -8.72 -0.79
C LYS A 186 -6.22 -7.95 -0.43
N VAL A 187 -6.31 -6.66 -0.76
CA VAL A 187 -7.52 -5.84 -0.49
C VAL A 187 -8.72 -6.44 -1.23
N VAL A 188 -8.58 -6.70 -2.53
CA VAL A 188 -9.65 -7.26 -3.36
C VAL A 188 -10.04 -8.67 -2.89
N SER A 189 -9.06 -9.53 -2.61
CA SER A 189 -9.31 -10.90 -2.16
C SER A 189 -10.03 -10.93 -0.81
N ASN A 190 -9.61 -10.08 0.14
CA ASN A 190 -10.23 -10.01 1.47
C ASN A 190 -11.58 -9.34 1.46
N ALA A 191 -11.79 -8.35 0.59
CA ALA A 191 -13.07 -7.68 0.45
C ALA A 191 -14.17 -8.71 0.09
N LYS A 192 -13.91 -9.68 -0.78
CA LYS A 192 -14.84 -10.79 -1.05
C LYS A 192 -15.23 -11.58 0.21
N TYR A 193 -14.27 -11.87 1.09
CA TYR A 193 -14.56 -12.56 2.35
C TYR A 193 -15.34 -11.66 3.32
N ILE A 194 -14.97 -10.38 3.40
CA ILE A 194 -15.65 -9.39 4.23
C ILE A 194 -17.12 -9.23 3.79
N SER A 195 -17.46 -9.23 2.49
CA SER A 195 -18.86 -9.14 2.04
C SER A 195 -19.76 -10.29 2.49
N ASN A 196 -19.17 -11.43 2.87
CA ASN A 196 -19.93 -12.61 3.29
C ASN A 196 -20.12 -12.69 4.81
N LEU A 197 -19.60 -11.71 5.55
CA LEU A 197 -19.84 -11.56 6.98
C LEU A 197 -21.32 -11.19 7.22
N ASP A 198 -21.96 -11.83 8.18
CA ASP A 198 -23.27 -11.49 8.71
C ASP A 198 -23.15 -10.48 9.87
N ILE A 199 -23.03 -9.21 9.50
CA ILE A 199 -23.06 -8.08 10.45
C ILE A 199 -24.26 -7.19 10.13
N PRO A 200 -25.40 -7.34 10.83
CA PRO A 200 -26.66 -6.69 10.50
C PRO A 200 -26.56 -5.16 10.33
N GLU A 201 -25.77 -4.51 11.18
CA GLU A 201 -25.58 -3.04 11.20
C GLU A 201 -24.78 -2.50 10.01
N PHE A 202 -24.06 -3.38 9.32
CA PHE A 202 -23.27 -3.09 8.12
C PHE A 202 -23.85 -3.75 6.87
N SER A 203 -25.08 -4.28 6.92
CA SER A 203 -25.73 -4.98 5.80
C SER A 203 -25.79 -4.16 4.50
N VAL A 204 -25.95 -2.84 4.59
CA VAL A 204 -25.94 -1.93 3.44
C VAL A 204 -24.53 -1.84 2.83
N GLU A 205 -23.51 -1.65 3.66
CA GLU A 205 -22.11 -1.59 3.24
C GLU A 205 -21.63 -2.95 2.69
N LEU A 206 -22.08 -4.06 3.26
CA LEU A 206 -21.72 -5.41 2.84
C LEU A 206 -22.40 -5.81 1.53
N SER A 207 -23.67 -5.43 1.33
CA SER A 207 -24.39 -5.67 0.08
C SER A 207 -23.84 -4.83 -1.07
N THR A 208 -23.51 -3.56 -0.83
CA THR A 208 -22.81 -2.74 -1.83
C THR A 208 -21.46 -3.34 -2.20
N LEU A 209 -20.70 -3.83 -1.23
CA LEU A 209 -19.44 -4.50 -1.49
C LEU A 209 -19.64 -5.80 -2.30
N LYS A 210 -20.66 -6.60 -1.98
CA LYS A 210 -21.01 -7.82 -2.73
C LYS A 210 -21.37 -7.54 -4.19
N ASN A 211 -22.07 -6.45 -4.45
CA ASN A 211 -22.45 -6.03 -5.81
C ASN A 211 -21.26 -5.60 -6.67
N LEU A 212 -20.10 -5.26 -6.08
CA LEU A 212 -18.89 -4.95 -6.84
C LEU A 212 -18.21 -6.20 -7.42
N TYR A 213 -18.61 -7.40 -6.98
CA TYR A 213 -18.02 -8.68 -7.41
C TYR A 213 -18.95 -9.53 -8.28
N ASN A 214 -20.21 -9.11 -8.45
CA ASN A 214 -21.19 -9.73 -9.35
C ASN A 214 -21.18 -9.01 -10.70
#